data_AF-A0A4R3MYH5-F1
#
_entry.id   AF-A0A4R3MYH5-F1
#
_cell.length_a   1.000
_cell.length_b   1.000
_cell.length_c   1.000
_cell.angle_alpha   90.00
_cell.angle_beta   90.00
_cell.angle_gamma   90.00
#
_symmetry.space_group_name_H-M   'P 1'
#
loop_
_entity.id
_entity.type
_entity.pdbx_description
1 polymer ?
#
loop_
_entity_poly.entity_id
_entity_poly.type
_entity_poly.pdbx_seq_one_letter_code
_entity_poly.pdbx_strand_id
1 'polypeptide(L)'
;MAKIRITFVWVLLCLTVIGCQENHLNVSKPVTYIEIYDWESEQLKGVIDDKPFIEKLVKELNSANTASTANLDFRMPDDKLLFKHQEEVLLEIGYFIDLMNVKVKGRYWDFQEDEFYAVRLELPDF
;
A
#
# COMPACT_ATOMS: atom_id res chain seq x y z
N MET A 1 25.65 53.13 -6.66
CA MET A 1 24.24 52.72 -6.81
C MET A 1 24.18 51.51 -7.72
N ALA A 2 23.46 50.47 -7.28
CA ALA A 2 23.73 49.07 -7.59
C ALA A 2 23.45 48.63 -9.04
N LYS A 3 24.37 47.84 -9.60
CA LYS A 3 24.20 47.07 -10.84
C LYS A 3 23.39 45.82 -10.52
N ILE A 4 22.13 45.78 -10.94
CA ILE A 4 21.27 44.59 -10.79
C ILE A 4 21.72 43.56 -11.83
N ARG A 5 22.35 42.48 -11.34
CA ARG A 5 22.72 41.31 -12.15
C ARG A 5 21.49 40.42 -12.32
N ILE A 6 20.85 40.52 -13.49
CA ILE A 6 19.78 39.63 -13.92
C ILE A 6 20.44 38.32 -14.38
N THR A 7 20.70 37.40 -13.45
CA THR A 7 21.21 36.05 -13.78
C THR A 7 20.94 35.07 -12.65
N PHE A 8 19.70 34.98 -12.16
CA PHE A 8 19.38 34.00 -11.11
C PHE A 8 17.96 33.42 -11.17
N VAL A 9 17.20 33.69 -12.23
CA VAL A 9 15.78 33.28 -12.31
C VAL A 9 15.59 32.00 -13.13
N TRP A 10 16.55 31.63 -13.98
CA TRP A 10 16.42 30.46 -14.86
C TRP A 10 16.87 29.12 -14.26
N VAL A 11 17.53 29.12 -13.10
CA VAL A 11 18.03 27.88 -12.47
C VAL A 11 16.98 27.25 -11.55
N LEU A 12 15.94 27.99 -11.14
CA LEU A 12 14.95 27.50 -10.18
C LEU A 12 13.81 26.68 -10.82
N LEU A 13 13.75 26.55 -12.16
CA LEU A 13 12.59 25.99 -12.86
C LEU A 13 12.75 24.54 -13.35
N CYS A 14 13.87 23.87 -13.05
CA CYS A 14 14.14 22.50 -13.55
C CYS A 14 14.00 21.40 -12.49
N LEU A 15 13.51 21.70 -11.27
CA LEU A 15 13.46 20.71 -10.18
C LEU A 15 12.12 20.00 -9.99
N THR A 16 11.10 20.25 -10.80
CA THR A 16 9.74 19.71 -10.56
C THR A 16 9.36 18.50 -11.41
N VAL A 17 10.32 17.74 -11.97
CA VAL A 17 9.98 16.58 -12.81
C VAL A 17 10.94 15.41 -12.60
N ILE A 18 11.05 14.92 -11.36
CA ILE A 18 11.38 13.50 -11.12
C ILE A 18 10.52 13.03 -9.93
N GLY A 19 9.30 12.64 -10.26
CA GLY A 19 8.39 11.94 -9.37
C GLY A 19 7.64 10.90 -10.18
N CYS A 20 8.36 9.98 -10.83
CA CYS A 20 7.75 8.67 -11.08
C CYS A 20 7.59 8.05 -9.70
N GLN A 21 6.40 8.13 -9.11
CA GLN A 21 6.03 7.24 -8.03
C GLN A 21 5.96 5.84 -8.64
N GLU A 22 7.07 5.10 -8.57
CA GLU A 22 6.96 3.65 -8.56
C GLU A 22 6.21 3.32 -7.27
N ASN A 23 5.02 2.71 -7.38
CA ASN A 23 4.22 2.27 -6.24
C ASN A 23 4.90 1.06 -5.60
N HIS A 24 6.04 1.30 -4.97
CA HIS A 24 6.69 0.35 -4.10
C HIS A 24 6.05 0.54 -2.73
N LEU A 25 5.35 -0.48 -2.23
CA LEU A 25 5.09 -0.55 -0.80
C LEU A 25 6.45 -0.35 -0.13
N ASN A 26 6.56 0.66 0.73
CA ASN A 26 7.82 1.05 1.32
C ASN A 26 8.19 0.11 2.47
N VAL A 27 8.29 -1.19 2.18
CA VAL A 27 8.65 -2.23 3.13
C VAL A 27 10.17 -2.26 3.21
N SER A 28 10.74 -1.38 4.03
CA SER A 28 12.21 -1.21 4.17
C SER A 28 12.94 -2.44 4.74
N LYS A 29 12.18 -3.41 5.28
CA LYS A 29 12.65 -4.64 5.92
C LYS A 29 11.83 -5.84 5.38
N PRO A 30 12.36 -7.07 5.40
CA PRO A 30 11.60 -8.24 4.98
C PRO A 30 10.46 -8.51 5.95
N VAL A 31 9.26 -8.75 5.43
CA VAL A 31 8.11 -9.15 6.26
C VAL A 31 8.34 -10.56 6.80
N THR A 32 8.24 -10.73 8.11
CA THR A 32 8.41 -12.02 8.80
C THR A 32 7.09 -12.74 9.01
N TYR A 33 6.01 -12.01 9.27
CA TYR A 33 4.65 -12.54 9.41
C TYR A 33 3.61 -11.45 9.19
N ILE A 34 2.36 -11.85 8.99
CA ILE A 34 1.22 -10.94 8.81
C ILE A 34 0.19 -11.28 9.89
N GLU A 35 -0.16 -10.31 10.73
CA GLU A 35 -1.29 -10.44 11.65
C GLU A 35 -2.58 -10.02 10.95
N ILE A 36 -3.66 -10.76 11.21
CA ILE A 36 -4.95 -10.54 10.58
C ILE A 36 -5.94 -10.20 11.67
N TYR A 37 -6.54 -9.03 11.57
CA TYR A 37 -7.53 -8.54 12.50
C TYR A 37 -8.86 -8.39 11.80
N ASP A 38 -9.94 -8.71 12.49
CA ASP A 38 -11.27 -8.27 12.07
C ASP A 38 -11.31 -6.74 11.99
N TRP A 39 -11.82 -6.18 10.89
CA TRP A 39 -11.76 -4.75 10.66
C TRP A 39 -12.56 -3.94 11.70
N GLU A 40 -13.75 -4.42 12.09
CA GLU A 40 -14.65 -3.67 12.98
C GLU A 40 -14.31 -3.87 14.46
N SER A 41 -14.07 -5.11 14.87
CA SER A 41 -13.87 -5.47 16.28
C SER A 41 -12.42 -5.38 16.75
N GLU A 42 -11.47 -5.22 15.82
CA GLU A 42 -10.02 -5.25 16.07
C GLU A 42 -9.54 -6.52 16.78
N GLN A 43 -10.29 -7.61 16.67
CA GLN A 43 -9.91 -8.91 17.23
C GLN A 43 -8.92 -9.61 16.29
N LEU A 44 -7.82 -10.13 16.85
CA LEU A 44 -6.88 -10.97 16.11
C LEU A 44 -7.59 -12.26 15.67
N LYS A 45 -7.66 -12.48 14.36
CA LYS A 45 -8.22 -13.67 13.74
C LYS A 45 -7.16 -14.73 13.46
N GLY A 46 -5.93 -14.34 13.15
CA GLY A 46 -4.84 -15.28 12.91
C GLY A 46 -3.53 -14.62 12.48
N VAL A 47 -2.56 -15.47 12.18
CA VAL A 47 -1.20 -15.07 11.78
C VAL A 47 -0.75 -15.92 10.60
N ILE A 48 -0.25 -15.26 9.55
CA ILE A 48 0.41 -15.92 8.44
C ILE A 48 1.92 -15.76 8.62
N ASP A 49 2.63 -16.88 8.74
CA ASP A 49 4.10 -16.95 8.80
C ASP A 49 4.72 -17.80 7.66
N ASP A 50 3.89 -18.23 6.70
CA ASP A 50 4.34 -18.92 5.49
C ASP A 50 5.14 -17.98 4.58
N LYS A 51 6.47 -18.04 4.73
CA LYS A 51 7.42 -17.18 4.04
C LYS A 51 7.24 -17.17 2.51
N PRO A 52 7.17 -18.30 1.79
CA PRO A 52 6.83 -18.33 0.36
C PRO A 52 5.58 -17.54 -0.01
N PHE A 53 4.51 -17.66 0.78
CA PHE A 53 3.27 -16.91 0.54
C PHE A 53 3.48 -15.42 0.77
N ILE A 54 4.10 -15.03 1.88
CA ILE A 54 4.38 -13.63 2.22
C ILE A 54 5.22 -12.96 1.14
N GLU A 55 6.31 -13.61 0.70
CA GLU A 55 7.17 -13.09 -0.36
C GLU A 55 6.40 -12.90 -1.68
N LYS A 56 5.51 -13.84 -2.01
CA LYS A 56 4.64 -13.75 -3.17
C LYS A 56 3.66 -12.58 -3.04
N LEU A 57 2.98 -12.44 -1.90
CA LEU A 57 2.01 -11.38 -1.67
C LEU A 57 2.66 -10.00 -1.73
N VAL A 58 3.78 -9.80 -1.02
CA VAL A 58 4.55 -8.55 -1.05
C VAL A 58 4.99 -8.21 -2.46
N LYS A 59 5.45 -9.21 -3.24
CA LYS A 59 5.83 -9.00 -4.64
C LYS A 59 4.64 -8.60 -5.51
N GLU A 60 3.48 -9.25 -5.35
CA GLU A 60 2.28 -8.90 -6.11
C GLU A 60 1.80 -7.49 -5.79
N LEU A 61 1.78 -7.10 -4.51
CA LEU A 61 1.39 -5.75 -4.12
C LEU A 61 2.37 -4.67 -4.64
N ASN A 62 3.68 -4.92 -4.55
CA ASN A 62 4.71 -4.00 -5.07
C ASN A 62 4.69 -3.79 -6.58
N SER A 63 4.11 -4.72 -7.33
CA SER A 63 4.03 -4.64 -8.80
C SER A 63 2.61 -4.41 -9.29
N ALA A 64 1.67 -4.20 -8.38
CA ALA A 64 0.28 -4.03 -8.73
C ALA A 64 0.04 -2.67 -9.39
N ASN A 65 -0.84 -2.67 -10.39
CA ASN A 65 -1.51 -1.44 -10.75
C ASN A 65 -2.42 -1.02 -9.58
N THR A 66 -2.43 0.27 -9.27
CA THR A 66 -3.34 0.83 -8.28
C THR A 66 -4.40 1.71 -8.94
N ALA A 67 -5.47 1.98 -8.21
CA ALA A 67 -6.41 3.03 -8.53
C ALA A 67 -6.76 3.84 -7.28
N SER A 68 -6.76 5.17 -7.42
CA SER A 68 -7.16 6.06 -6.35
C SER A 68 -8.66 5.92 -6.02
N THR A 69 -8.94 5.92 -4.72
CA THR A 69 -10.24 5.74 -4.07
C THR A 69 -10.71 6.97 -3.27
N ALA A 70 -9.92 8.05 -3.22
CA ALA A 70 -10.14 9.24 -2.38
C ALA A 70 -11.53 9.95 -2.51
N ASN A 71 -12.34 9.59 -3.50
CA ASN A 71 -13.68 10.12 -3.73
C ASN A 71 -14.71 9.04 -4.09
N LEU A 72 -14.42 7.79 -3.73
CA LEU A 72 -15.32 6.66 -3.96
C LEU A 72 -15.95 6.25 -2.64
N ASP A 73 -17.24 6.01 -2.68
CA ASP A 73 -17.97 5.36 -1.58
C ASP A 73 -18.10 3.87 -1.90
N PHE A 74 -17.55 3.03 -1.04
CA PHE A 74 -17.61 1.57 -1.13
C PHE A 74 -17.52 0.97 0.27
N ARG A 75 -17.91 -0.30 0.40
CA ARG A 75 -17.91 -0.99 1.70
C ARG A 75 -16.51 -1.00 2.31
N MET A 76 -16.45 -0.98 3.64
CA MET A 76 -15.20 -1.17 4.37
C MET A 76 -14.66 -2.60 4.19
N PRO A 77 -13.34 -2.80 4.35
CA PRO A 77 -12.72 -4.13 4.35
C PRO A 77 -13.33 -5.06 5.39
N ASP A 78 -13.18 -6.36 5.14
CA ASP A 78 -13.56 -7.40 6.09
C ASP A 78 -12.47 -7.56 7.17
N ASP A 79 -11.21 -7.47 6.75
CA ASP A 79 -10.04 -7.65 7.62
C ASP A 79 -9.04 -6.50 7.48
N LYS A 80 -8.27 -6.27 8.55
CA LYS A 80 -7.07 -5.43 8.60
C LYS A 80 -5.84 -6.33 8.67
N LEU A 81 -4.86 -6.09 7.81
CA LEU A 81 -3.61 -6.84 7.74
C LEU A 81 -2.44 -5.97 8.23
N LEU A 82 -1.69 -6.48 9.20
CA LEU A 82 -0.44 -5.86 9.65
C LEU A 82 0.74 -6.69 9.17
N PHE A 83 1.52 -6.15 8.23
CA PHE A 83 2.76 -6.76 7.75
C PHE A 83 3.87 -6.40 8.72
N LYS A 84 4.47 -7.40 9.38
CA LYS A 84 5.41 -7.16 10.47
C LYS A 84 6.80 -7.72 10.19
N HIS A 85 7.81 -7.04 10.72
CA HIS A 85 9.16 -7.56 10.87
C HIS A 85 9.50 -7.65 12.34
N GLN A 86 9.45 -8.87 12.88
CA GLN A 86 9.42 -9.06 14.33
C GLN A 86 8.25 -8.24 14.91
N GLU A 87 8.47 -7.41 15.93
CA GLU A 87 7.42 -6.61 16.57
C GLU A 87 7.04 -5.33 15.80
N GLU A 88 7.79 -4.94 14.77
CA GLU A 88 7.59 -3.70 14.04
C GLU A 88 6.55 -3.85 12.93
N VAL A 89 5.54 -2.98 12.92
CA VAL A 89 4.57 -2.87 11.81
C VAL A 89 5.20 -2.07 10.68
N LEU A 90 5.32 -2.69 9.51
CA LEU A 90 5.89 -2.06 8.32
C LEU A 90 4.83 -1.51 7.37
N LEU A 91 3.65 -2.14 7.35
CA LEU A 91 2.53 -1.78 6.48
C LEU A 91 1.23 -2.26 7.12
N GLU A 92 0.19 -1.43 7.00
CA GLU A 92 -1.17 -1.73 7.42
C GLU A 92 -2.12 -1.48 6.25
N ILE A 93 -2.88 -2.51 5.85
CA ILE A 93 -3.82 -2.43 4.71
C ILE A 93 -5.12 -3.17 5.02
N GLY A 94 -6.20 -2.74 4.36
CA GLY A 94 -7.48 -3.45 4.36
C GLY A 94 -7.50 -4.62 3.38
N TYR A 95 -8.19 -5.69 3.76
CA TYR A 95 -8.43 -6.88 2.95
C TYR A 95 -9.93 -7.18 2.81
N PHE A 96 -10.33 -7.51 1.58
CA PHE A 96 -11.68 -7.92 1.23
C PHE A 96 -11.72 -9.43 0.92
N ILE A 97 -12.56 -10.15 1.67
CA ILE A 97 -12.83 -11.58 1.45
C ILE A 97 -13.46 -11.82 0.08
N ASP A 98 -14.23 -10.86 -0.43
CA ASP A 98 -14.76 -10.87 -1.78
C ASP A 98 -13.87 -10.09 -2.74
N LEU A 99 -13.82 -10.53 -4.00
CA LEU A 99 -13.11 -9.80 -5.05
C LEU A 99 -13.90 -8.53 -5.40
N MET A 100 -13.35 -7.37 -5.05
CA MET A 100 -13.97 -6.08 -5.30
C MET A 100 -13.63 -5.55 -6.69
N ASN A 101 -14.48 -4.66 -7.22
CA ASN A 101 -14.25 -3.94 -8.47
C ASN A 101 -14.36 -2.44 -8.23
N VAL A 102 -13.28 -1.84 -7.73
CA VAL A 102 -13.18 -0.41 -7.37
C VAL A 102 -12.21 0.25 -8.33
N LYS A 103 -12.70 0.59 -9.54
CA LYS A 103 -11.90 0.99 -10.74
C LYS A 103 -10.95 -0.09 -11.27
N VAL A 104 -10.35 -0.89 -10.39
CA VAL A 104 -9.58 -2.10 -10.65
C VAL A 104 -10.18 -3.26 -9.87
N LYS A 105 -9.89 -4.50 -10.30
CA LYS A 105 -10.33 -5.70 -9.61
C LYS A 105 -9.26 -6.21 -8.66
N GLY A 106 -9.56 -6.26 -7.36
CA GLY A 106 -8.61 -6.71 -6.34
C GLY A 106 -9.24 -6.88 -4.96
N ARG A 107 -8.37 -7.13 -3.97
CA ARG A 107 -8.75 -7.46 -2.59
C ARG A 107 -8.06 -6.61 -1.52
N TYR A 108 -7.12 -5.76 -1.91
CA TYR A 108 -6.25 -5.04 -0.98
C TYR A 108 -6.40 -3.54 -1.17
N TRP A 109 -6.56 -2.82 -0.07
CA TRP A 109 -6.77 -1.38 -0.06
C TRP A 109 -5.85 -0.73 0.97
N ASP A 110 -4.99 0.17 0.51
CA ASP A 110 -4.27 1.07 1.39
C ASP A 110 -5.18 2.27 1.66
N PHE A 111 -5.78 2.27 2.84
CA PHE A 111 -6.69 3.30 3.31
C PHE A 111 -5.97 4.55 3.81
N GLN A 112 -4.65 4.51 3.96
CA GLN A 112 -3.85 5.69 4.34
C GLN A 112 -3.55 6.54 3.11
N GLU A 113 -3.31 5.90 1.96
CA GLU A 113 -3.03 6.55 0.68
C GLU A 113 -4.25 6.60 -0.26
N ASP A 114 -5.41 6.12 0.19
CA ASP A 114 -6.61 5.97 -0.62
C ASP A 114 -6.34 5.18 -1.93
N GLU A 115 -5.55 4.10 -1.90
CA GLU A 115 -5.18 3.32 -3.08
C GLU A 115 -5.70 1.88 -3.04
N PHE A 116 -6.41 1.47 -4.10
CA PHE A 116 -6.86 0.10 -4.27
C PHE A 116 -5.92 -0.68 -5.19
N TYR A 117 -5.41 -1.83 -4.73
CA TYR A 117 -4.44 -2.63 -5.46
C TYR A 117 -5.14 -3.67 -6.33
N ALA A 118 -4.72 -3.79 -7.59
CA ALA A 118 -5.21 -4.81 -8.52
C ALA A 118 -4.64 -6.22 -8.24
N VAL A 119 -4.58 -6.61 -6.96
CA VAL A 119 -4.11 -7.91 -6.48
C VAL A 119 -5.31 -8.77 -6.10
N ARG A 120 -5.37 -9.98 -6.66
CA ARG A 120 -6.49 -10.92 -6.47
C ARG A 120 -6.15 -12.07 -5.53
N LEU A 121 -4.89 -12.16 -5.10
CA LEU A 121 -4.39 -13.23 -4.26
C LEU A 121 -5.22 -13.32 -2.98
N GLU A 122 -5.76 -14.50 -2.71
CA GLU A 122 -6.49 -14.80 -1.48
C GLU A 122 -5.50 -15.14 -0.37
N LEU A 123 -5.86 -14.78 0.86
CA LEU A 123 -5.14 -15.25 2.04
C LEU A 123 -5.37 -16.77 2.21
N PRO A 124 -4.36 -17.54 2.63
CA PRO A 124 -4.55 -18.93 3.03
C PRO A 124 -5.42 -19.01 4.29
N ASP A 125 -5.87 -20.22 4.62
CA ASP A 125 -6.46 -20.46 5.95
C ASP A 125 -5.38 -20.23 7.04
N PHE A 126 -5.77 -19.59 8.13
CA PHE A 126 -4.91 -19.16 9.24
C PHE A 126 -5.52 -19.46 10.61
#